data_AF-A0A1G3LKA0-F1
#
_entry.id   AF-A0A1G3LKA0-F1
#
_cell.length_a   1.000
_cell.length_b   1.000
_cell.length_c   1.000
_cell.angle_alpha   90.00
_cell.angle_beta   90.00
_cell.angle_gamma   90.00
#
_symmetry.space_group_name_H-M   'P 1'
#
loop_
_entity.id
_entity.type
_entity.pdbx_description
1 polymer ?
#
loop_
_entity_poly.entity_id
_entity_poly.type
_entity_poly.pdbx_seq_one_letter_code
_entity_poly.pdbx_strand_id
1 'polypeptide(L)'
;MTLSSNQTPKSPRELEQFYRDVAKMLGNLAGIPWNLISKAGSRLDEITVRTHNLLQEVKGWATGADTVQDRHISDADGKVWQDHVEVTDGNPHGTDHAALDAIGELDPASADATKDKHLSNAQSKVWQDHTDATQNVHGVGTGNSVVGTGTAQTLTSKKFGDSITLPKTAGVGIKVDNDAPDFPWRDLLGLIIYKDVGVGSPLLTTYRGNVRDVNFAAGDDYDLKFHIDHDWVPGKDCFIHMHWSHNGTDVSGSLVINYYVTYAKGHNQAPFHAEKNITQTIASLSIANTPQYQARIDEIQLSSSGGSATTIDTDLIEPDGLVLIHFDVTTIPTITGGSGKPFIHFVDVHCQSTGVGTKQKTPDFYT
;
A
#
# COMPACT_ATOMS: atom_id res chain seq x y z
N MET A 1 -36.20 -57.39 30.05
CA MET A 1 -35.45 -58.62 30.40
C MET A 1 -34.97 -59.22 29.10
N THR A 2 -33.72 -58.98 28.73
CA THR A 2 -33.15 -59.38 27.43
C THR A 2 -32.55 -60.78 27.58
N LEU A 3 -33.22 -61.80 27.05
CA LEU A 3 -32.68 -63.16 26.99
C LEU A 3 -31.82 -63.29 25.73
N SER A 4 -30.52 -63.58 25.87
CA SER A 4 -29.65 -63.90 24.72
C SER A 4 -30.06 -65.28 24.17
N SER A 5 -30.48 -65.33 22.91
CA SER A 5 -31.20 -66.43 22.28
C SER A 5 -30.43 -67.74 22.02
N ASN A 6 -29.25 -67.97 22.63
CA ASN A 6 -28.37 -69.08 22.25
C ASN A 6 -27.78 -69.90 23.41
N GLN A 7 -28.36 -69.89 24.61
CA GLN A 7 -27.90 -70.79 25.68
C GLN A 7 -28.79 -72.03 25.81
N THR A 8 -28.25 -73.18 25.39
CA THR A 8 -28.82 -74.50 25.70
C THR A 8 -28.69 -74.75 27.21
N PRO A 9 -29.78 -75.06 27.94
CA PRO A 9 -29.71 -75.29 29.39
C PRO A 9 -28.74 -76.43 29.73
N LYS A 10 -27.82 -76.21 30.67
CA LYS A 10 -26.75 -77.18 31.01
C LYS A 10 -27.10 -78.08 32.18
N SER A 11 -28.23 -77.83 32.84
CA SER A 11 -28.72 -78.67 33.93
C SER A 11 -30.26 -78.77 33.94
N PRO A 12 -30.84 -79.82 34.56
CA PRO A 12 -32.29 -79.94 34.72
C PRO A 12 -32.93 -78.72 35.41
N ARG A 13 -32.21 -78.10 36.35
CA ARG A 13 -32.67 -76.90 37.06
C ARG A 13 -32.71 -75.66 36.18
N GLU A 14 -31.74 -75.49 35.29
CA GLU A 14 -31.74 -74.39 34.30
C GLU A 14 -32.83 -74.58 33.24
N LEU A 15 -33.09 -75.83 32.83
CA LEU A 15 -34.18 -76.15 31.90
C LEU A 15 -35.54 -75.81 32.52
N GLU A 16 -35.72 -76.13 33.80
CA GLU A 16 -36.95 -75.79 34.53
C GLU A 16 -37.12 -74.28 34.71
N GLN A 17 -36.04 -73.55 34.99
CA GLN A 17 -36.08 -72.08 35.08
C GLN A 17 -36.40 -71.44 33.72
N PHE A 18 -35.81 -71.93 32.63
CA PHE A 18 -36.13 -71.50 31.27
C PHE A 18 -37.63 -71.68 30.96
N TYR A 19 -38.21 -72.83 31.32
CA TYR A 19 -39.65 -73.06 31.13
C TYR A 19 -40.53 -72.11 31.94
N ARG A 20 -40.11 -71.72 33.16
CA ARG A 20 -40.85 -70.74 33.97
C ARG A 20 -40.77 -69.35 33.35
N ASP A 21 -39.61 -68.95 32.83
CA ASP A 21 -39.41 -67.63 32.22
C ASP A 21 -40.18 -67.49 30.90
N VAL A 22 -40.19 -68.53 30.06
CA VAL A 22 -41.01 -68.58 28.84
C VAL A 22 -42.52 -68.52 29.18
N ALA A 23 -42.96 -69.26 30.20
CA ALA A 23 -44.36 -69.19 30.65
C ALA A 23 -44.75 -67.80 31.14
N LYS A 24 -43.84 -67.10 31.82
CA LYS A 24 -44.05 -65.73 32.30
C LYS A 24 -44.10 -64.72 31.15
N MET A 25 -43.24 -64.90 30.14
CA MET A 25 -43.22 -64.06 28.95
C MET A 25 -44.50 -64.23 28.12
N LEU A 26 -44.98 -65.47 27.96
CA LEU A 26 -46.20 -65.78 27.23
C LEU A 26 -47.47 -65.41 28.01
N GLY A 27 -47.47 -65.52 29.34
CA GLY A 27 -48.59 -65.08 30.18
C GLY A 27 -48.86 -63.57 30.13
N ASN A 28 -47.85 -62.77 29.80
CA ASN A 28 -48.00 -61.32 29.60
C ASN A 28 -48.51 -60.96 28.19
N LEU A 29 -48.47 -61.90 27.23
CA LEU A 29 -49.09 -61.77 25.91
C LEU A 29 -50.52 -62.29 26.01
N ALA A 30 -51.43 -61.37 26.31
CA ALA A 30 -52.84 -61.61 26.65
C ALA A 30 -53.52 -62.71 25.81
N GLY A 31 -53.91 -63.81 26.48
CA GLY A 31 -55.02 -64.66 26.04
C GLY A 31 -54.71 -66.03 25.45
N ILE A 32 -53.47 -66.51 25.42
CA ILE A 32 -53.17 -67.88 24.93
C ILE A 32 -53.31 -68.91 26.06
N PRO A 33 -54.27 -69.85 26.00
CA PRO A 33 -54.43 -70.90 27.02
C PRO A 33 -53.23 -71.86 27.05
N TRP A 34 -52.62 -72.03 28.23
CA TRP A 34 -51.38 -72.79 28.42
C TRP A 34 -51.50 -74.30 28.15
N ASN A 35 -52.72 -74.82 28.10
CA ASN A 35 -53.03 -76.23 27.85
C ASN A 35 -52.83 -76.67 26.39
N LEU A 36 -52.51 -75.76 25.46
CA LEU A 36 -52.26 -76.09 24.06
C LEU A 36 -50.82 -76.56 23.76
N ILE A 37 -49.89 -76.42 24.72
CA ILE A 37 -48.48 -76.85 24.53
C ILE A 37 -48.25 -78.16 25.32
N SER A 38 -48.49 -79.30 24.67
CA SER A 38 -48.10 -80.61 25.22
C SER A 38 -46.57 -80.72 25.30
N LYS A 39 -46.05 -80.94 26.51
CA LYS A 39 -44.60 -81.07 26.79
C LYS A 39 -44.10 -82.52 26.82
N ALA A 40 -44.98 -83.50 26.63
CA ALA A 40 -44.58 -84.90 26.63
C ALA A 40 -43.99 -85.29 25.27
N GLY A 41 -42.66 -85.47 25.22
CA GLY A 41 -41.96 -86.10 24.08
C GLY A 41 -41.43 -85.18 22.99
N SER A 42 -41.64 -83.86 23.04
CA SER A 42 -41.21 -82.93 21.98
C SER A 42 -39.80 -82.36 22.22
N ARG A 43 -39.00 -82.21 21.16
CA ARG A 43 -37.68 -81.53 21.23
C ARG A 43 -37.85 -80.00 21.15
N LEU A 44 -36.87 -79.24 21.65
CA LEU A 44 -36.96 -77.77 21.81
C LEU A 44 -37.05 -77.01 20.45
N ASP A 45 -36.44 -77.57 19.42
CA ASP A 45 -36.50 -77.12 18.03
C ASP A 45 -37.91 -77.30 17.43
N GLU A 46 -38.58 -78.41 17.74
CA GLU A 46 -39.96 -78.65 17.29
C GLU A 46 -40.97 -77.68 17.92
N ILE A 47 -40.76 -77.29 19.18
CA ILE A 47 -41.59 -76.29 19.85
C ILE A 47 -41.43 -74.93 19.18
N THR A 48 -40.19 -74.53 18.85
CA THR A 48 -39.91 -73.23 18.22
C THR A 48 -40.56 -73.11 16.84
N VAL A 49 -40.48 -74.16 16.02
CA VAL A 49 -41.10 -74.18 14.69
C VAL A 49 -42.63 -74.22 14.78
N ARG A 50 -43.20 -75.02 15.68
CA ARG A 50 -44.66 -75.05 15.88
C ARG A 50 -45.20 -73.73 16.41
N THR A 51 -44.52 -73.08 17.35
CA THR A 51 -44.96 -71.77 17.87
C THR A 51 -44.85 -70.69 16.79
N HIS A 52 -43.83 -70.73 15.93
CA HIS A 52 -43.71 -69.79 14.80
C HIS A 52 -44.84 -70.00 13.78
N ASN A 53 -45.15 -71.25 13.42
CA ASN A 53 -46.24 -71.54 12.48
C ASN A 53 -47.62 -71.19 13.06
N LEU A 54 -47.85 -71.45 14.36
CA LEU A 54 -49.11 -71.03 15.02
C LEU A 54 -49.22 -69.50 15.13
N LEU A 55 -48.10 -68.79 15.34
CA LEU A 55 -48.09 -67.32 15.37
C LEU A 55 -48.35 -66.72 13.98
N GLN A 56 -47.86 -67.33 12.91
CA GLN A 56 -48.16 -66.94 11.53
C GLN A 56 -49.65 -67.17 11.22
N GLU A 57 -50.23 -68.27 11.71
CA GLU A 57 -51.65 -68.61 11.53
C GLU A 57 -52.60 -67.71 12.35
N VAL A 58 -52.23 -67.37 13.59
CA VAL A 58 -53.02 -66.47 14.45
C VAL A 58 -52.85 -64.99 14.07
N LYS A 59 -51.73 -64.58 13.45
CA LYS A 59 -51.51 -63.21 12.98
C LYS A 59 -51.93 -62.93 11.54
N GLY A 60 -52.63 -63.87 10.88
CA GLY A 60 -53.30 -63.58 9.62
C GLY A 60 -52.37 -63.12 8.49
N TRP A 61 -51.12 -63.56 8.46
CA TRP A 61 -50.26 -63.37 7.27
C TRP A 61 -50.60 -64.41 6.20
N ALA A 62 -51.84 -64.32 5.72
CA ALA A 62 -52.24 -64.98 4.49
C ALA A 62 -51.79 -64.13 3.31
N THR A 63 -50.93 -64.69 2.46
CA THR A 63 -50.59 -64.19 1.13
C THR A 63 -51.82 -64.29 0.22
N GLY A 64 -52.76 -63.38 0.39
CA GLY A 64 -53.95 -63.26 -0.43
C GLY A 64 -54.43 -61.81 -0.39
N ALA A 65 -54.60 -61.20 -1.55
CA ALA A 65 -55.00 -59.82 -1.72
C ALA A 65 -56.35 -59.55 -1.01
N ASP A 66 -56.30 -58.94 0.17
CA ASP A 66 -57.45 -58.34 0.81
C ASP A 66 -57.43 -56.84 0.56
N THR A 67 -58.38 -56.38 -0.25
CA THR A 67 -58.46 -55.01 -0.72
C THR A 67 -59.03 -54.03 0.28
N VAL A 68 -59.59 -54.41 1.44
CA VAL A 68 -60.24 -53.38 2.29
C VAL A 68 -60.37 -53.73 3.78
N GLN A 69 -59.31 -54.08 4.53
CA GLN A 69 -59.36 -53.98 6.01
C GLN A 69 -58.03 -54.28 6.70
N ASP A 70 -57.06 -53.35 6.66
CA ASP A 70 -56.08 -53.11 7.76
C ASP A 70 -54.88 -52.29 7.26
N ARG A 71 -55.09 -50.97 7.08
CA ARG A 71 -53.98 -50.02 6.97
C ARG A 71 -53.76 -49.33 8.31
N HIS A 72 -52.68 -49.70 9.01
CA HIS A 72 -52.15 -48.97 10.16
C HIS A 72 -51.37 -47.70 9.77
N ILE A 73 -51.36 -47.33 8.48
CA ILE A 73 -50.82 -46.08 7.96
C ILE A 73 -51.98 -45.36 7.28
N SER A 74 -52.23 -44.11 7.68
CA SER A 74 -53.35 -43.33 7.14
C SER A 74 -53.21 -43.19 5.63
N ASP A 75 -54.33 -43.14 4.91
CA ASP A 75 -54.35 -42.99 3.44
C ASP A 75 -53.58 -41.74 2.97
N ALA A 76 -53.44 -40.72 3.83
CA ALA A 76 -52.65 -39.53 3.56
C ALA A 76 -51.14 -39.80 3.59
N ASP A 77 -50.64 -40.53 4.60
CA ASP A 77 -49.21 -40.84 4.73
C ASP A 77 -48.76 -41.87 3.70
N GLY A 78 -49.63 -42.82 3.36
CA GLY A 78 -49.40 -43.76 2.26
C GLY A 78 -49.27 -43.05 0.91
N LYS A 79 -50.08 -42.01 0.68
CA LYS A 79 -50.00 -41.19 -0.53
C LYS A 79 -48.70 -40.36 -0.57
N VAL A 80 -48.26 -39.78 0.54
CA VAL A 80 -46.99 -39.03 0.57
C VAL A 80 -45.81 -39.94 0.25
N TRP A 81 -45.78 -41.15 0.81
CA TRP A 81 -44.72 -42.11 0.50
C TRP A 81 -44.78 -42.56 -0.97
N GLN A 82 -45.99 -42.82 -1.50
CA GLN A 82 -46.16 -43.20 -2.90
C GLN A 82 -45.80 -42.05 -3.87
N ASP A 83 -46.18 -40.81 -3.55
CA ASP A 83 -45.77 -39.61 -4.30
C ASP A 83 -44.25 -39.43 -4.25
N HIS A 84 -43.58 -39.72 -3.14
CA HIS A 84 -42.12 -39.62 -3.03
C HIS A 84 -41.38 -40.76 -3.77
N VAL A 85 -41.96 -41.96 -3.81
CA VAL A 85 -41.40 -43.12 -4.51
C VAL A 85 -41.63 -43.01 -6.02
N GLU A 86 -42.77 -42.47 -6.46
CA GLU A 86 -43.05 -42.25 -7.89
C GLU A 86 -42.30 -41.04 -8.48
N VAL A 87 -41.69 -40.18 -7.65
CA VAL A 87 -40.78 -39.08 -8.05
C VAL A 87 -39.31 -39.58 -8.10
N THR A 88 -39.06 -40.83 -8.51
CA THR A 88 -37.69 -41.36 -8.60
C THR A 88 -36.94 -41.07 -9.91
N ASP A 89 -37.59 -40.55 -10.96
CA ASP A 89 -36.88 -40.24 -12.24
C ASP A 89 -37.09 -38.82 -12.77
N GLY A 90 -37.72 -37.93 -12.00
CA GLY A 90 -37.94 -36.55 -12.40
C GLY A 90 -37.61 -35.60 -11.28
N ASN A 91 -36.52 -34.83 -11.44
CA ASN A 91 -36.36 -33.59 -10.70
C ASN A 91 -37.71 -32.85 -10.75
N PRO A 92 -38.36 -32.52 -9.61
CA PRO A 92 -39.65 -31.84 -9.62
C PRO A 92 -39.59 -30.45 -10.28
N HIS A 93 -38.39 -29.94 -10.58
CA HIS A 93 -38.14 -28.71 -11.35
C HIS A 93 -37.72 -28.95 -12.81
N GLY A 94 -37.61 -30.21 -13.25
CA GLY A 94 -37.30 -30.57 -14.64
C GLY A 94 -35.91 -30.14 -15.14
N THR A 95 -35.03 -29.63 -14.27
CA THR A 95 -33.69 -29.18 -14.67
C THR A 95 -32.68 -30.29 -14.45
N ASP A 96 -32.17 -30.88 -15.52
CA ASP A 96 -31.02 -31.78 -15.45
C ASP A 96 -29.78 -30.98 -15.02
N HIS A 97 -29.03 -31.45 -14.02
CA HIS A 97 -27.76 -30.83 -13.64
C HIS A 97 -26.71 -30.90 -14.75
N ALA A 98 -26.83 -31.83 -15.71
CA ALA A 98 -25.98 -31.85 -16.91
C ALA A 98 -26.24 -30.64 -17.84
N ALA A 99 -27.38 -29.94 -17.69
CA ALA A 99 -27.61 -28.67 -18.38
C ALA A 99 -26.87 -27.49 -17.70
N LEU A 100 -26.34 -27.65 -16.49
CA LEU A 100 -25.49 -26.64 -15.85
C LEU A 100 -24.10 -26.55 -16.50
N ASP A 101 -23.60 -27.66 -17.06
CA ASP A 101 -22.36 -27.67 -17.85
C ASP A 101 -22.52 -27.03 -19.23
N ALA A 102 -23.77 -26.83 -19.67
CA ALA A 102 -24.14 -26.09 -20.88
C ALA A 102 -24.57 -24.65 -20.61
N ILE A 103 -24.37 -24.13 -19.38
CA ILE A 103 -24.40 -22.68 -19.12
C ILE A 103 -23.21 -22.10 -19.87
N GLY A 104 -23.46 -21.78 -21.14
CA GLY A 104 -22.50 -21.15 -22.02
C GLY A 104 -21.90 -19.93 -21.36
N GLU A 105 -20.66 -19.64 -21.72
CA GLU A 105 -20.02 -18.36 -21.48
C GLU A 105 -21.07 -17.26 -21.65
N LEU A 106 -21.28 -16.47 -20.59
CA LEU A 106 -22.13 -15.29 -20.60
C LEU A 106 -21.91 -14.54 -21.90
N ASP A 107 -22.91 -14.55 -22.81
CA ASP A 107 -22.88 -13.71 -24.00
C ASP A 107 -23.37 -12.31 -23.61
N PRO A 108 -22.46 -11.32 -23.45
CA PRO A 108 -22.84 -9.99 -23.01
C PRO A 108 -23.65 -9.22 -24.07
N ALA A 109 -23.76 -9.74 -25.30
CA ALA A 109 -24.55 -9.13 -26.36
C ALA A 109 -26.01 -9.64 -26.40
N SER A 110 -26.38 -10.65 -25.59
CA SER A 110 -27.72 -11.22 -25.60
C SER A 110 -28.76 -10.28 -24.99
N ALA A 111 -29.77 -9.92 -25.79
CA ALA A 111 -30.92 -9.10 -25.38
C ALA A 111 -32.07 -9.92 -24.76
N ASP A 112 -31.95 -11.26 -24.70
CA ASP A 112 -32.97 -12.13 -24.15
C ASP A 112 -32.96 -12.09 -22.62
N ALA A 113 -34.04 -11.59 -22.02
CA ALA A 113 -34.19 -11.39 -20.58
C ALA A 113 -34.60 -12.67 -19.83
N THR A 114 -34.88 -13.77 -20.53
CA THR A 114 -35.57 -14.94 -19.96
C THR A 114 -34.85 -16.27 -20.15
N LYS A 115 -33.84 -16.33 -21.02
CA LYS A 115 -33.15 -17.58 -21.33
C LYS A 115 -31.83 -17.70 -20.56
N ASP A 116 -31.67 -18.79 -19.82
CA ASP A 116 -30.41 -19.31 -19.27
C ASP A 116 -29.65 -18.41 -18.26
N LYS A 117 -30.38 -17.61 -17.47
CA LYS A 117 -29.77 -16.74 -16.46
C LYS A 117 -29.99 -17.26 -15.04
N HIS A 118 -29.00 -18.00 -14.51
CA HIS A 118 -28.86 -18.23 -13.06
C HIS A 118 -28.51 -16.95 -12.29
N LEU A 119 -28.12 -15.89 -13.00
CA LEU A 119 -27.86 -14.56 -12.48
C LEU A 119 -28.74 -13.56 -13.22
N SER A 120 -29.59 -12.83 -12.51
CA SER A 120 -30.44 -11.79 -13.10
C SER A 120 -29.63 -10.77 -13.91
N ASN A 121 -30.26 -10.10 -14.87
CA ASN A 121 -29.64 -8.99 -15.60
C ASN A 121 -29.02 -7.95 -14.66
N ALA A 122 -29.63 -7.73 -13.49
CA ALA A 122 -29.10 -6.85 -12.45
C ALA A 122 -27.78 -7.39 -11.86
N GLN A 123 -27.67 -8.68 -11.57
CA GLN A 123 -26.43 -9.29 -11.07
C GLN A 123 -25.33 -9.33 -12.14
N SER A 124 -25.69 -9.59 -13.40
CA SER A 124 -24.74 -9.50 -14.52
C SER A 124 -24.25 -8.06 -14.73
N LYS A 125 -25.15 -7.08 -14.64
CA LYS A 125 -24.83 -5.65 -14.70
C LYS A 125 -23.92 -5.25 -13.55
N VAL A 126 -24.15 -5.75 -12.33
CA VAL A 126 -23.28 -5.53 -11.18
C VAL A 126 -21.90 -6.15 -11.39
N TRP A 127 -21.81 -7.36 -11.96
CA TRP A 127 -20.52 -7.99 -12.29
C TRP A 127 -19.77 -7.24 -13.39
N GLN A 128 -20.47 -6.80 -14.43
CA GLN A 128 -19.90 -6.06 -15.55
C GLN A 128 -19.49 -4.65 -15.11
N ASP A 129 -20.33 -3.97 -14.32
CA ASP A 129 -19.99 -2.70 -13.67
C ASP A 129 -18.78 -2.88 -12.75
N HIS A 130 -18.68 -3.98 -12.00
CA HIS A 130 -17.51 -4.29 -11.17
C HIS A 130 -16.25 -4.60 -12.01
N THR A 131 -16.42 -5.22 -13.18
CA THR A 131 -15.33 -5.53 -14.12
C THR A 131 -14.85 -4.27 -14.84
N ASP A 132 -15.75 -3.44 -15.35
CA ASP A 132 -15.42 -2.16 -16.00
C ASP A 132 -14.90 -1.12 -14.99
N ALA A 133 -15.40 -1.18 -13.76
CA ALA A 133 -14.87 -0.49 -12.58
C ALA A 133 -13.42 -0.88 -12.25
N THR A 134 -12.95 -2.09 -12.59
CA THR A 134 -11.54 -2.46 -12.36
C THR A 134 -10.58 -1.64 -13.22
N GLN A 135 -11.05 -1.01 -14.30
CA GLN A 135 -10.26 -0.04 -15.08
C GLN A 135 -10.33 1.40 -14.52
N ASN A 136 -11.29 1.68 -13.62
CA ASN A 136 -11.52 2.98 -12.99
C ASN A 136 -11.43 2.89 -11.46
N VAL A 137 -10.25 2.59 -10.89
CA VAL A 137 -9.95 2.71 -9.44
C VAL A 137 -11.16 2.43 -8.51
N HIS A 138 -11.84 1.29 -8.64
CA HIS A 138 -12.79 0.86 -7.61
C HIS A 138 -12.00 0.14 -6.52
N GLY A 139 -11.40 0.97 -5.66
CA GLY A 139 -10.50 0.54 -4.62
C GLY A 139 -10.36 1.58 -3.53
N VAL A 140 -11.48 2.18 -3.10
CA VAL A 140 -11.58 2.59 -1.70
C VAL A 140 -12.43 1.53 -1.02
N GLY A 141 -11.81 0.38 -0.74
CA GLY A 141 -12.29 -0.42 0.37
C GLY A 141 -12.33 0.47 1.62
N THR A 142 -13.06 0.07 2.65
CA THR A 142 -13.10 0.75 3.95
C THR A 142 -11.74 0.76 4.71
N GLY A 143 -10.63 0.68 3.99
CA GLY A 143 -9.27 0.94 4.46
C GLY A 143 -8.52 1.79 3.44
N ASN A 144 -7.75 2.77 3.94
CA ASN A 144 -6.97 3.81 3.25
C ASN A 144 -5.90 3.32 2.24
N SER A 145 -5.96 2.10 1.70
CA SER A 145 -4.97 1.59 0.75
C SER A 145 -5.47 1.70 -0.68
N VAL A 146 -4.94 2.68 -1.42
CA VAL A 146 -4.85 2.58 -2.88
C VAL A 146 -3.80 1.51 -3.18
N VAL A 147 -4.24 0.26 -3.37
CA VAL A 147 -3.35 -0.88 -3.65
C VAL A 147 -3.05 -0.92 -5.14
N GLY A 148 -2.17 -0.03 -5.60
CA GLY A 148 -1.48 -0.18 -6.88
C GLY A 148 -0.10 -0.76 -6.62
N THR A 149 0.02 -2.08 -6.51
CA THR A 149 1.36 -2.69 -6.44
C THR A 149 1.89 -2.85 -7.88
N GLY A 150 2.97 -2.14 -8.21
CA GLY A 150 3.73 -2.37 -9.44
C GLY A 150 3.39 -1.52 -10.67
N THR A 151 2.46 -0.56 -10.60
CA THR A 151 2.21 0.42 -11.68
C THR A 151 2.21 1.84 -11.16
N ALA A 152 2.85 2.75 -11.89
CA ALA A 152 2.79 4.19 -11.60
C ALA A 152 1.33 4.65 -11.62
N GLN A 153 0.90 5.37 -10.58
CA GLN A 153 -0.45 5.89 -10.45
C GLN A 153 -0.42 7.40 -10.65
N THR A 154 -1.22 7.91 -11.59
CA THR A 154 -1.41 9.36 -11.75
C THR A 154 -2.64 9.80 -10.97
N LEU A 155 -2.44 10.59 -9.91
CA LEU A 155 -3.52 11.15 -9.11
C LEU A 155 -3.83 12.58 -9.55
N THR A 156 -4.88 12.77 -10.35
CA THR A 156 -5.33 14.10 -10.77
C THR A 156 -6.46 14.61 -9.87
N SER A 157 -6.36 15.85 -9.41
CA SER A 157 -7.39 16.55 -8.61
C SER A 157 -7.77 15.83 -7.30
N LYS A 158 -6.83 15.12 -6.68
CA LYS A 158 -7.01 14.51 -5.36
C LYS A 158 -6.55 15.46 -4.27
N LYS A 159 -7.26 15.47 -3.14
CA LYS A 159 -6.82 16.12 -1.91
C LYS A 159 -6.30 15.04 -0.98
N PHE A 160 -5.09 15.22 -0.47
CA PHE A 160 -4.64 14.47 0.69
C PHE A 160 -5.35 15.07 1.92
N GLY A 161 -5.89 14.22 2.80
CA GLY A 161 -6.66 14.68 3.97
C GLY A 161 -5.79 15.42 4.97
N ASP A 162 -5.02 14.67 5.76
CA ASP A 162 -4.21 15.25 6.84
C ASP A 162 -2.72 15.31 6.47
N SER A 163 -2.08 14.15 6.32
CA SER A 163 -0.62 14.05 6.13
C SER A 163 -0.26 13.07 5.01
N ILE A 164 0.88 13.34 4.38
CA ILE A 164 1.55 12.42 3.46
C ILE A 164 2.66 11.74 4.25
N THR A 165 2.64 10.40 4.31
CA THR A 165 3.73 9.63 4.91
C THR A 165 4.60 9.05 3.81
N LEU A 166 5.86 9.49 3.77
CA LEU A 166 6.88 8.94 2.88
C LEU A 166 7.78 7.96 3.69
N PRO A 167 8.39 6.94 3.04
CA PRO A 167 9.39 6.12 3.70
C PRO A 167 10.55 6.97 4.22
N LYS A 168 11.07 6.64 5.41
CA LYS A 168 12.25 7.30 5.99
C LYS A 168 13.58 6.97 5.30
N THR A 169 13.54 6.33 4.14
CA THR A 169 14.73 5.90 3.41
C THR A 169 15.42 7.13 2.81
N ALA A 170 16.71 7.28 3.04
CA ALA A 170 17.48 8.41 2.53
C ALA A 170 17.40 8.45 0.98
N GLY A 171 17.26 9.66 0.42
CA GLY A 171 17.09 9.83 -1.02
C GLY A 171 15.73 9.38 -1.57
N VAL A 172 14.72 9.18 -0.72
CA VAL A 172 13.32 9.02 -1.12
C VAL A 172 12.57 10.30 -0.80
N GLY A 173 11.77 10.78 -1.74
CA GLY A 173 11.08 12.06 -1.60
C GLY A 173 10.11 12.36 -2.73
N ILE A 174 9.79 13.65 -2.85
CA ILE A 174 9.01 14.21 -3.95
C ILE A 174 9.96 14.50 -5.10
N LYS A 175 9.71 13.87 -6.24
CA LYS A 175 10.35 14.21 -7.51
C LYS A 175 9.44 15.14 -8.29
N VAL A 176 10.05 15.98 -9.12
CA VAL A 176 9.37 16.84 -10.10
C VAL A 176 9.59 16.28 -11.50
N ASP A 177 8.77 16.72 -12.45
CA ASP A 177 8.68 16.19 -13.82
C ASP A 177 8.04 14.80 -13.92
N ASN A 178 7.04 14.67 -14.80
CA ASN A 178 6.39 13.40 -15.08
C ASN A 178 7.16 12.57 -16.12
N ASP A 179 7.84 13.23 -17.05
CA ASP A 179 8.50 12.57 -18.19
C ASP A 179 9.91 12.12 -17.83
N ALA A 180 10.64 12.92 -17.05
CA ALA A 180 11.96 12.59 -16.52
C ALA A 180 12.07 12.89 -15.01
N PRO A 181 11.46 12.07 -14.14
CA PRO A 181 11.38 12.36 -12.71
C PRO A 181 12.75 12.51 -12.04
N ASP A 182 13.03 13.70 -11.51
CA ASP A 182 14.22 14.01 -10.73
C ASP A 182 13.90 14.82 -9.48
N PHE A 183 14.86 14.91 -8.55
CA PHE A 183 14.72 15.74 -7.37
C PHE A 183 14.86 17.22 -7.72
N PRO A 184 13.96 18.08 -7.21
CA PRO A 184 14.05 19.50 -7.49
C PRO A 184 15.30 20.14 -6.89
N TRP A 185 15.72 21.23 -7.50
CA TRP A 185 16.72 22.14 -6.97
C TRP A 185 16.10 23.15 -6.00
N ARG A 186 16.86 23.50 -4.95
CA ARG A 186 16.49 24.54 -3.98
C ARG A 186 17.73 25.24 -3.43
N ASP A 187 17.50 26.44 -2.93
CA ASP A 187 18.52 27.22 -2.25
C ASP A 187 18.45 26.99 -0.73
N LEU A 188 19.62 26.87 -0.10
CA LEU A 188 19.80 26.91 1.34
C LEU A 188 20.21 28.35 1.70
N LEU A 189 19.25 29.12 2.21
CA LEU A 189 19.50 30.49 2.63
C LEU A 189 20.34 30.51 3.91
N GLY A 190 21.50 31.15 3.85
CA GLY A 190 22.44 31.22 4.96
C GLY A 190 22.12 32.33 5.95
N LEU A 191 22.65 32.18 7.16
CA LEU A 191 22.75 33.31 8.08
C LEU A 191 23.91 34.20 7.63
N ILE A 192 23.55 35.42 7.25
CA ILE A 192 24.45 36.50 6.86
C ILE A 192 24.96 37.18 8.15
N ILE A 193 26.28 37.12 8.41
CA ILE A 193 26.90 37.74 9.59
C ILE A 193 27.68 39.00 9.15
N TYR A 194 27.10 40.17 9.41
CA TYR A 194 27.69 41.45 9.01
C TYR A 194 28.93 41.76 9.85
N LYS A 195 30.04 42.02 9.16
CA LYS A 195 31.18 42.71 9.72
C LYS A 195 30.95 44.22 9.59
N ASP A 196 30.38 44.82 10.63
CA ASP A 196 29.92 46.21 10.64
C ASP A 196 31.05 47.25 10.75
N VAL A 197 32.21 46.87 11.28
CA VAL A 197 33.39 47.74 11.43
C VAL A 197 34.71 47.02 11.16
N GLY A 198 35.71 47.79 10.72
CA GLY A 198 37.09 47.34 10.54
C GLY A 198 37.57 47.36 9.09
N VAL A 199 38.83 46.96 8.90
CA VAL A 199 39.38 46.75 7.55
C VAL A 199 38.68 45.55 6.92
N GLY A 200 38.22 45.71 5.67
CA GLY A 200 37.49 44.68 4.93
C GLY A 200 35.99 44.62 5.21
N SER A 201 35.42 45.63 5.89
CA SER A 201 33.97 45.73 6.05
C SER A 201 33.31 46.31 4.80
N PRO A 202 32.37 45.59 4.16
CA PRO A 202 31.62 46.16 3.04
C PRO A 202 30.66 47.25 3.51
N LEU A 203 30.26 48.15 2.60
CA LEU A 203 29.55 49.38 2.97
C LEU A 203 28.08 49.37 2.52
N LEU A 204 27.17 49.57 3.46
CA LEU A 204 25.76 49.84 3.17
C LEU A 204 25.61 51.22 2.53
N THR A 205 25.31 51.28 1.24
CA THR A 205 25.17 52.53 0.47
C THR A 205 23.86 52.56 -0.32
N THR A 206 23.56 53.67 -0.98
CA THR A 206 22.41 53.77 -1.88
C THR A 206 22.66 52.92 -3.12
N TYR A 207 21.79 51.93 -3.34
CA TYR A 207 21.76 51.13 -4.56
C TYR A 207 20.99 51.87 -5.66
N ARG A 208 19.70 52.19 -5.41
CA ARG A 208 18.82 52.89 -6.37
C ARG A 208 17.76 53.73 -5.66
N GLY A 209 17.72 55.04 -5.92
CA GLY A 209 16.77 55.96 -5.27
C GLY A 209 16.97 55.97 -3.74
N ASN A 210 15.97 55.53 -2.99
CA ASN A 210 16.06 55.39 -1.52
C ASN A 210 16.38 53.94 -1.07
N VAL A 211 16.50 53.00 -2.00
CA VAL A 211 16.88 51.61 -1.70
C VAL A 211 18.38 51.56 -1.43
N ARG A 212 18.76 50.97 -0.30
CA ARG A 212 20.14 50.76 0.11
C ARG A 212 20.49 49.29 0.08
N ASP A 213 21.76 49.02 -0.21
CA ASP A 213 22.32 47.68 -0.20
C ASP A 213 23.84 47.74 0.02
N VAL A 214 24.46 46.59 0.25
CA VAL A 214 25.87 46.46 0.61
C VAL A 214 26.72 46.35 -0.65
N ASN A 215 27.64 47.30 -0.83
CA ASN A 215 28.64 47.22 -1.90
C ASN A 215 30.00 46.78 -1.37
N PHE A 216 30.76 46.10 -2.23
CA PHE A 216 32.01 45.46 -1.88
C PHE A 216 33.17 46.10 -2.65
N ALA A 217 34.25 46.41 -1.94
CA ALA A 217 35.55 46.76 -2.49
C ALA A 217 36.46 45.52 -2.57
N ALA A 218 37.57 45.66 -3.28
CA ALA A 218 38.66 44.70 -3.15
C ALA A 218 39.22 44.72 -1.71
N GLY A 219 39.35 43.55 -1.09
CA GLY A 219 39.73 43.35 0.30
C GLY A 219 38.55 43.33 1.29
N ASP A 220 37.32 43.53 0.83
CA ASP A 220 36.14 43.33 1.69
C ASP A 220 35.85 41.84 1.84
N ASP A 221 35.44 41.44 3.04
CA ASP A 221 35.22 40.05 3.43
C ASP A 221 33.88 39.85 4.16
N TYR A 222 33.45 38.59 4.25
CA TYR A 222 32.17 38.23 4.82
C TYR A 222 32.07 36.79 5.30
N ASP A 223 31.30 36.54 6.37
CA ASP A 223 31.07 35.21 6.92
C ASP A 223 29.61 34.76 6.76
N LEU A 224 29.43 33.50 6.36
CA LEU A 224 28.16 32.86 6.09
C LEU A 224 28.10 31.48 6.76
N LYS A 225 26.90 31.08 7.19
CA LYS A 225 26.65 29.78 7.80
C LYS A 225 25.42 29.14 7.19
N PHE A 226 25.56 27.88 6.79
CA PHE A 226 24.49 27.10 6.19
C PHE A 226 24.29 25.80 6.95
N HIS A 227 23.05 25.57 7.36
CA HIS A 227 22.60 24.28 7.86
C HIS A 227 22.19 23.41 6.66
N ILE A 228 22.62 22.16 6.62
CA ILE A 228 22.15 21.20 5.62
C ILE A 228 20.80 20.66 6.08
N ASP A 229 19.74 21.07 5.38
CA ASP A 229 18.37 20.70 5.71
C ASP A 229 18.12 19.19 5.59
N HIS A 230 17.08 18.73 6.28
CA HIS A 230 16.69 17.31 6.37
C HIS A 230 16.12 16.75 5.08
N ASP A 231 15.93 17.59 4.07
CA ASP A 231 15.46 17.21 2.74
C ASP A 231 16.59 17.24 1.71
N TRP A 232 17.87 17.42 2.07
CA TRP A 232 18.96 17.28 1.10
C TRP A 232 18.99 15.87 0.49
N VAL A 233 19.24 15.77 -0.82
CA VAL A 233 19.35 14.48 -1.53
C VAL A 233 20.76 13.90 -1.34
N PRO A 234 20.91 12.73 -0.69
CA PRO A 234 22.22 12.14 -0.46
C PRO A 234 23.03 11.88 -1.73
N GLY A 235 24.33 12.23 -1.65
CA GLY A 235 25.29 12.02 -2.75
C GLY A 235 25.16 13.03 -3.89
N LYS A 236 24.35 14.09 -3.75
CA LYS A 236 24.22 15.15 -4.75
C LYS A 236 25.08 16.36 -4.42
N ASP A 237 25.79 16.84 -5.43
CA ASP A 237 26.67 17.99 -5.32
C ASP A 237 25.91 19.27 -4.98
N CYS A 238 26.57 20.13 -4.22
CA CYS A 238 26.10 21.46 -3.85
C CYS A 238 26.93 22.53 -4.59
N PHE A 239 26.36 23.71 -4.76
CA PHE A 239 26.99 24.84 -5.44
C PHE A 239 26.83 26.11 -4.62
N ILE A 240 27.89 26.93 -4.54
CA ILE A 240 27.76 28.29 -4.05
C ILE A 240 27.05 29.09 -5.13
N HIS A 241 26.00 29.81 -4.76
CA HIS A 241 25.14 30.55 -5.66
C HIS A 241 25.08 32.00 -5.19
N MET A 242 25.52 32.93 -6.04
CA MET A 242 25.66 34.34 -5.71
C MET A 242 24.78 35.20 -6.60
N HIS A 243 23.93 36.01 -5.95
CA HIS A 243 23.21 37.11 -6.57
C HIS A 243 23.98 38.41 -6.39
N TRP A 244 24.30 39.08 -7.48
CA TRP A 244 25.00 40.37 -7.43
C TRP A 244 24.58 41.30 -8.58
N SER A 245 24.94 42.58 -8.48
CA SER A 245 24.70 43.57 -9.54
C SER A 245 25.64 44.78 -9.42
N HIS A 246 25.42 45.80 -10.24
CA HIS A 246 26.02 47.13 -10.07
C HIS A 246 25.03 48.24 -10.41
N ASN A 247 25.33 49.45 -9.92
CA ASN A 247 24.57 50.66 -10.26
C ASN A 247 25.36 51.67 -11.11
N GLY A 248 26.53 51.30 -11.63
CA GLY A 248 27.26 52.13 -12.60
C GLY A 248 26.65 52.11 -14.00
N THR A 249 26.88 53.16 -14.77
CA THR A 249 26.44 53.31 -16.16
C THR A 249 27.23 52.46 -17.15
N ASP A 250 28.40 51.94 -16.75
CA ASP A 250 29.20 50.99 -17.52
C ASP A 250 29.99 50.07 -16.57
N VAL A 251 30.41 48.90 -17.05
CA VAL A 251 31.19 47.91 -16.30
C VAL A 251 32.17 47.19 -17.23
N SER A 252 33.40 46.93 -16.76
CA SER A 252 34.40 46.14 -17.49
C SER A 252 35.35 45.38 -16.57
N GLY A 253 36.07 44.39 -17.11
CA GLY A 253 37.05 43.59 -16.35
C GLY A 253 36.43 42.34 -15.72
N SER A 254 36.81 42.05 -14.47
CA SER A 254 36.39 40.83 -13.76
C SER A 254 36.06 41.08 -12.30
N LEU A 255 35.12 40.30 -11.77
CA LEU A 255 34.90 40.11 -10.32
C LEU A 255 35.57 38.80 -9.91
N VAL A 256 36.43 38.82 -8.89
CA VAL A 256 37.08 37.63 -8.35
C VAL A 256 36.81 37.53 -6.86
N ILE A 257 36.28 36.38 -6.45
CA ILE A 257 35.93 36.07 -5.06
C ILE A 257 36.58 34.76 -4.68
N ASN A 258 37.18 34.70 -3.49
CA ASN A 258 37.59 33.44 -2.89
C ASN A 258 36.58 33.04 -1.83
N TYR A 259 36.23 31.76 -1.79
CA TYR A 259 35.42 31.15 -0.75
C TYR A 259 36.28 30.16 0.02
N TYR A 260 36.50 30.43 1.29
CA TYR A 260 37.13 29.53 2.23
C TYR A 260 36.03 28.78 2.96
N VAL A 261 35.91 27.49 2.66
CA VAL A 261 34.80 26.67 3.09
C VAL A 261 35.28 25.53 3.99
N THR A 262 34.53 25.28 5.05
CA THR A 262 34.70 24.08 5.87
C THR A 262 33.35 23.48 6.22
N TYR A 263 33.36 22.18 6.50
CA TYR A 263 32.18 21.39 6.81
C TYR A 263 32.41 20.53 8.05
N ALA A 264 31.39 20.42 8.89
CA ALA A 264 31.32 19.45 9.96
C ALA A 264 30.00 18.70 9.92
N LYS A 265 30.05 17.41 10.28
CA LYS A 265 28.86 16.60 10.54
C LYS A 265 28.17 17.05 11.82
N GLY A 266 26.84 16.98 11.83
CA GLY A 266 26.02 17.26 13.01
C GLY A 266 26.24 16.26 14.15
N HIS A 267 25.61 16.52 15.30
CA HIS A 267 25.55 15.59 16.44
C HIS A 267 26.90 15.11 16.98
N ASN A 268 27.93 15.96 16.89
CA ASN A 268 29.30 15.66 17.36
C ASN A 268 29.90 14.40 16.70
N GLN A 269 29.53 14.12 15.45
CA GLN A 269 30.01 12.94 14.73
C GLN A 269 31.43 13.12 14.18
N ALA A 270 31.81 14.36 13.85
CA ALA A 270 33.15 14.68 13.35
C ALA A 270 33.51 16.15 13.66
N PRO A 271 34.81 16.48 13.83
CA PRO A 271 35.25 17.87 13.83
C PRO A 271 35.10 18.49 12.44
N PHE A 272 35.24 19.81 12.35
CA PHE A 272 35.34 20.49 11.05
C PHE A 272 36.50 19.94 10.23
N HIS A 273 36.23 19.68 8.96
CA HIS A 273 37.24 19.24 8.00
C HIS A 273 38.20 20.37 7.68
N ALA A 274 39.35 20.01 7.10
CA ALA A 274 40.30 21.00 6.59
C ALA A 274 39.60 21.95 5.61
N GLU A 275 39.86 23.23 5.79
CA GLU A 275 39.36 24.30 4.93
C GLU A 275 39.74 24.05 3.46
N LYS A 276 38.82 24.40 2.57
CA LYS A 276 39.02 24.41 1.12
C LYS A 276 38.92 25.83 0.63
N ASN A 277 39.76 26.20 -0.34
CA ASN A 277 39.66 27.49 -1.02
C ASN A 277 39.12 27.29 -2.44
N ILE A 278 38.00 27.94 -2.75
CA ILE A 278 37.34 27.95 -4.05
C ILE A 278 37.42 29.37 -4.60
N THR A 279 38.11 29.56 -5.74
CA THR A 279 38.14 30.87 -6.41
C THR A 279 37.13 30.90 -7.55
N GLN A 280 36.19 31.83 -7.49
CA GLN A 280 35.27 32.14 -8.60
C GLN A 280 35.76 33.40 -9.32
N THR A 281 35.95 33.28 -10.64
CA THR A 281 36.28 34.40 -11.52
C THR A 281 35.16 34.64 -12.50
N ILE A 282 34.51 35.79 -12.39
CA ILE A 282 33.49 36.26 -13.33
C ILE A 282 34.16 37.25 -14.27
N ALA A 283 34.57 36.77 -15.43
CA ALA A 283 35.35 37.52 -16.42
C ALA A 283 34.48 38.14 -17.52
N SER A 284 35.12 38.96 -18.36
CA SER A 284 34.51 39.52 -19.58
C SER A 284 33.23 40.32 -19.32
N LEU A 285 33.20 41.07 -18.22
CA LEU A 285 32.07 41.92 -17.86
C LEU A 285 31.95 43.10 -18.83
N SER A 286 30.71 43.44 -19.17
CA SER A 286 30.34 44.56 -20.04
C SER A 286 28.91 44.99 -19.71
N ILE A 287 28.53 46.22 -20.05
CA ILE A 287 27.13 46.65 -19.90
C ILE A 287 26.14 45.80 -20.72
N ALA A 288 26.61 45.09 -21.76
CA ALA A 288 25.77 44.25 -22.62
C ALA A 288 25.38 42.92 -21.96
N ASN A 289 26.26 42.33 -21.14
CA ASN A 289 26.03 41.05 -20.46
C ASN A 289 25.84 41.18 -18.94
N THR A 290 26.10 42.36 -18.39
CA THR A 290 25.78 42.73 -17.01
C THR A 290 25.20 44.15 -17.03
N PRO A 291 23.91 44.32 -17.37
CA PRO A 291 23.29 45.64 -17.42
C PRO A 291 23.14 46.29 -16.04
N GLN A 292 23.15 47.63 -16.03
CA GLN A 292 22.94 48.42 -14.81
C GLN A 292 21.63 48.03 -14.11
N TYR A 293 21.69 47.84 -12.79
CA TYR A 293 20.59 47.42 -11.93
C TYR A 293 20.00 46.03 -12.19
N GLN A 294 20.65 45.19 -13.00
CA GLN A 294 20.18 43.83 -13.25
C GLN A 294 20.82 42.86 -12.28
N ALA A 295 20.00 42.08 -11.58
CA ALA A 295 20.47 40.96 -10.78
C ALA A 295 21.10 39.92 -11.72
N ARG A 296 22.35 39.62 -11.45
CA ARG A 296 23.12 38.57 -12.10
C ARG A 296 23.36 37.45 -11.11
N ILE A 297 23.32 36.24 -11.62
CA ILE A 297 23.53 35.01 -10.89
C ILE A 297 24.78 34.35 -11.46
N ASP A 298 25.72 34.02 -10.59
CA ASP A 298 26.88 33.19 -10.94
C ASP A 298 27.04 32.10 -9.88
N GLU A 299 27.42 30.90 -10.32
CA GLU A 299 27.55 29.72 -9.45
C GLU A 299 28.93 29.09 -9.56
N ILE A 300 29.38 28.43 -8.49
CA ILE A 300 30.59 27.62 -8.49
C ILE A 300 30.39 26.35 -7.65
N GLN A 301 31.04 25.26 -8.03
CA GLN A 301 30.90 23.98 -7.35
C GLN A 301 31.46 24.03 -5.92
N LEU A 302 30.62 23.69 -4.94
CA LEU A 302 30.99 23.62 -3.52
C LEU A 302 31.53 22.22 -3.17
N SER A 303 30.84 21.19 -3.67
CA SER A 303 31.15 19.79 -3.37
C SER A 303 31.19 18.92 -4.62
N SER A 304 31.96 17.85 -4.55
CA SER A 304 32.05 16.80 -5.58
C SER A 304 32.23 15.44 -4.90
N SER A 305 31.73 14.35 -5.50
CA SER A 305 32.00 12.99 -4.96
C SER A 305 33.52 12.73 -4.85
N GLY A 306 33.95 12.20 -3.70
CA GLY A 306 35.36 12.02 -3.32
C GLY A 306 36.12 13.31 -2.95
N GLY A 307 35.48 14.47 -3.12
CA GLY A 307 36.05 15.79 -2.86
C GLY A 307 37.25 16.14 -3.75
N SER A 308 37.89 17.27 -3.46
CA SER A 308 39.16 17.64 -4.10
C SER A 308 40.00 18.55 -3.20
N ALA A 309 41.06 19.15 -3.76
CA ALA A 309 41.80 20.20 -3.08
C ALA A 309 40.95 21.47 -2.85
N THR A 310 39.95 21.72 -3.70
CA THR A 310 39.12 22.93 -3.66
C THR A 310 37.67 22.64 -3.31
N THR A 311 37.19 21.40 -3.38
CA THR A 311 35.78 21.06 -3.09
C THR A 311 35.66 20.15 -1.87
N ILE A 312 34.53 20.27 -1.18
CA ILE A 312 34.12 19.34 -0.12
C ILE A 312 33.76 18.00 -0.76
N ASP A 313 34.04 16.90 -0.06
CA ASP A 313 33.56 15.58 -0.48
C ASP A 313 32.05 15.46 -0.24
N THR A 314 31.29 15.34 -1.34
CA THR A 314 29.82 15.20 -1.31
C THR A 314 29.40 13.97 -0.50
N ASP A 315 30.21 12.91 -0.47
CA ASP A 315 29.89 11.67 0.25
C ASP A 315 29.98 11.85 1.79
N LEU A 316 30.53 12.97 2.25
CA LEU A 316 30.59 13.34 3.66
C LEU A 316 29.45 14.25 4.10
N ILE A 317 28.71 14.86 3.16
CA ILE A 317 27.59 15.75 3.46
C ILE A 317 26.40 14.89 3.94
N GLU A 318 25.72 15.37 4.98
CA GLU A 318 24.53 14.74 5.56
C GLU A 318 23.62 15.80 6.19
N PRO A 319 22.32 15.50 6.38
CA PRO A 319 21.41 16.31 7.18
C PRO A 319 21.98 16.71 8.54
N ASP A 320 21.60 17.89 9.03
CA ASP A 320 22.16 18.53 10.22
C ASP A 320 23.65 18.89 10.14
N GLY A 321 24.28 18.71 8.98
CA GLY A 321 25.63 19.21 8.72
C GLY A 321 25.69 20.74 8.76
N LEU A 322 26.87 21.28 9.06
CA LEU A 322 27.13 22.72 9.09
C LEU A 322 28.24 23.07 8.10
N VAL A 323 27.91 23.90 7.12
CA VAL A 323 28.87 24.54 6.22
C VAL A 323 29.14 25.95 6.73
N LEU A 324 30.41 26.27 6.93
CA LEU A 324 30.88 27.62 7.20
C LEU A 324 31.62 28.12 5.97
N ILE A 325 31.30 29.34 5.54
CA ILE A 325 31.96 29.99 4.42
C ILE A 325 32.44 31.36 4.88
N HIS A 326 33.73 31.60 4.76
CA HIS A 326 34.30 32.94 4.70
C HIS A 326 34.52 33.26 3.23
N PHE A 327 34.14 34.46 2.75
CA PHE A 327 34.52 34.88 1.42
C PHE A 327 35.19 36.24 1.43
N ASP A 328 36.14 36.43 0.52
CA ASP A 328 36.84 37.69 0.31
C ASP A 328 36.79 38.11 -1.17
N VAL A 329 36.51 39.39 -1.41
CA VAL A 329 36.49 39.97 -2.75
C VAL A 329 37.89 40.43 -3.08
N THR A 330 38.62 39.71 -3.92
CA THR A 330 40.02 40.06 -4.25
C THR A 330 40.11 41.07 -5.39
N THR A 331 39.21 41.01 -6.36
CA THR A 331 39.20 41.88 -7.53
C THR A 331 37.77 42.34 -7.79
N ILE A 332 37.58 43.64 -7.98
CA ILE A 332 36.31 44.20 -8.45
C ILE A 332 36.45 44.65 -9.91
N PRO A 333 35.37 44.59 -10.70
CA PRO A 333 35.37 45.15 -12.04
C PRO A 333 35.50 46.67 -12.00
N THR A 334 35.96 47.26 -13.10
CA THR A 334 35.89 48.71 -13.28
C THR A 334 34.45 49.09 -13.56
N ILE A 335 33.82 49.82 -12.63
CA ILE A 335 32.44 50.29 -12.75
C ILE A 335 32.45 51.82 -12.87
N THR A 336 31.95 52.34 -13.99
CA THR A 336 31.88 53.80 -14.23
C THR A 336 30.52 54.33 -13.77
N GLY A 337 30.52 55.40 -12.99
CA GLY A 337 29.31 55.99 -12.41
C GLY A 337 28.75 55.20 -11.22
N GLY A 338 27.67 55.71 -10.62
CA GLY A 338 27.06 55.10 -9.44
C GLY A 338 28.03 55.04 -8.26
N SER A 339 28.09 53.90 -7.57
CA SER A 339 28.96 53.68 -6.42
C SER A 339 30.40 53.25 -6.78
N GLY A 340 30.66 52.93 -8.05
CA GLY A 340 31.94 52.39 -8.52
C GLY A 340 32.28 51.00 -7.98
N LYS A 341 31.32 50.29 -7.36
CA LYS A 341 31.51 48.98 -6.72
C LYS A 341 30.34 48.02 -7.02
N PRO A 342 30.58 46.70 -7.08
CA PRO A 342 29.52 45.71 -7.15
C PRO A 342 28.73 45.64 -5.84
N PHE A 343 27.48 45.24 -5.94
CA PHE A 343 26.60 44.90 -4.81
C PHE A 343 26.40 43.40 -4.80
N ILE A 344 26.70 42.73 -3.69
CA ILE A 344 26.40 41.31 -3.50
C ILE A 344 25.17 41.25 -2.61
N HIS A 345 24.07 40.74 -3.17
CA HIS A 345 22.74 40.76 -2.55
C HIS A 345 22.51 39.55 -1.67
N PHE A 346 22.86 38.36 -2.20
CA PHE A 346 22.69 37.08 -1.54
C PHE A 346 23.81 36.13 -1.95
N VAL A 347 24.24 35.31 -1.00
CA VAL A 347 25.06 34.13 -1.25
C VAL A 347 24.38 32.98 -0.52
N ASP A 348 24.02 31.95 -1.28
CA ASP A 348 23.38 30.74 -0.78
C ASP A 348 24.04 29.47 -1.32
N VAL A 349 23.54 28.32 -0.87
CA VAL A 349 23.99 27.01 -1.36
C VAL A 349 22.86 26.35 -2.13
N HIS A 350 23.06 26.15 -3.42
CA HIS A 350 22.11 25.53 -4.33
C HIS A 350 22.34 24.01 -4.39
N CYS A 351 21.34 23.23 -4.01
CA CYS A 351 21.42 21.76 -3.94
C CYS A 351 20.09 21.09 -4.32
N GLN A 352 20.13 19.78 -4.62
CA GLN A 352 18.91 19.01 -4.82
C GLN A 352 18.24 18.63 -3.50
N SER A 353 16.90 18.62 -3.48
CA SER A 353 16.07 18.30 -2.31
C SER A 353 15.04 17.21 -2.59
N THR A 354 14.74 16.40 -1.57
CA THR A 354 13.63 15.43 -1.53
C THR A 354 12.26 16.08 -1.27
N GLY A 355 12.22 17.39 -1.12
CA GLY A 355 11.05 18.23 -0.87
C GLY A 355 10.53 18.95 -2.13
N VAL A 356 10.30 20.26 -2.02
CA VAL A 356 9.72 21.08 -3.10
C VAL A 356 10.78 22.07 -3.61
N GLY A 357 10.83 22.26 -4.93
CA GLY A 357 11.72 23.23 -5.59
C GLY A 357 11.49 23.27 -7.09
N THR A 358 12.51 23.66 -7.86
CA THR A 358 12.45 23.79 -9.33
C THR A 358 13.06 22.58 -10.04
N LYS A 359 12.61 22.28 -11.26
CA LYS A 359 13.17 21.16 -12.04
C LYS A 359 14.60 21.47 -12.48
N GLN A 360 14.81 22.64 -13.04
CA GLN A 360 16.12 23.07 -13.51
C GLN A 360 16.81 23.90 -12.44
N LYS A 361 18.14 23.85 -12.46
CA LYS A 361 19.02 24.70 -11.64
C LYS A 361 19.10 26.14 -12.18
N THR A 362 18.91 26.31 -13.48
CA THR A 362 18.93 27.61 -14.17
C THR A 362 17.67 27.76 -15.02
N PRO A 363 17.24 29.00 -15.35
CA PRO A 363 16.09 29.21 -16.23
C PRO A 363 16.19 28.44 -17.57
N ASP A 364 15.10 27.90 -18.11
CA ASP A 364 13.74 27.96 -17.57
C ASP A 364 13.50 26.90 -16.48
N PHE A 365 13.01 27.33 -15.31
CA PHE A 365 13.00 26.54 -14.08
C PHE A 365 12.01 25.36 -14.09
N TYR A 366 10.97 25.42 -14.91
CA TYR A 366 9.82 24.50 -14.86
C TYR A 366 9.68 23.59 -16.09
N THR A 367 10.65 23.62 -17.02
CA THR A 367 10.57 22.90 -18.31
C THR A 367 11.47 21.70 -18.38
#